data_AF-A0A9D7RPP8-F1
#
_entry.id   AF-A0A9D7RPP8-F1
#
_cell.length_a   1.000
_cell.length_b   1.000
_cell.length_c   1.000
_cell.angle_alpha   90.00
_cell.angle_beta   90.00
_cell.angle_gamma   90.00
#
_symmetry.space_group_name_H-M   'P 1'
#
loop_
_entity.id
_entity.type
_entity.pdbx_description
1 polymer ?
#
loop_
_entity_poly.entity_id
_entity_poly.type
_entity_poly.pdbx_seq_one_letter_code
_entity_poly.pdbx_strand_id
1 'polypeptide(L)'
;MYVIEYNAEDEATEKMIAYRETTEHMRTADGFADAWMVNNYVMRDGKTWELVKSTEWPYSFPPICHWQNLPDAESVYGDSDITEDMIVIQDAINFVASNVQRIIRYHAHPKTWGRGFSTAGTASWGADEMVTINGADGTIQNLEMRTDLASSREFLHYLRGVLFDISRTVDIAAMTDKLGAMTNFALRVLYKDALDKLESKRLLYGWGLSEINRRCLLLAGIATDTGGAVVWPDPLPSDTVEQAKELQIDLGEGLVDKQTASTLRGYDWETVSARLDEEKANDTTLGDQLLRAFENGGAAGSTVRQEQRERQDDMETDVTV
;
A
#
# COMPACT_ATOMS: atom_id res chain seq x y z
N MET A 1 24.03 24.86 9.19
CA MET A 1 24.48 25.08 7.80
C MET A 1 24.10 23.85 7.02
N TYR A 2 23.36 24.01 5.93
CA TYR A 2 23.03 22.91 5.01
C TYR A 2 23.91 23.03 3.78
N VAL A 3 24.38 21.88 3.29
CA VAL A 3 25.16 21.77 2.06
C VAL A 3 24.53 20.66 1.24
N ILE A 4 24.10 21.00 0.02
CA ILE A 4 23.57 20.05 -0.94
C ILE A 4 24.51 20.06 -2.13
N GLU A 5 25.09 18.91 -2.45
CA GLU A 5 26.00 18.72 -3.59
C GLU A 5 25.46 17.61 -4.49
N TYR A 6 25.39 17.88 -5.78
CA TYR A 6 25.00 16.89 -6.78
C TYR A 6 25.68 17.16 -8.11
N ASN A 7 25.89 16.09 -8.87
CA ASN A 7 26.39 16.17 -10.23
C ASN A 7 25.21 16.02 -11.19
N ALA A 8 25.14 16.89 -12.20
CA ALA A 8 24.16 16.76 -13.27
C ALA A 8 24.87 16.89 -14.62
N GLU A 9 24.38 16.13 -15.60
CA GLU A 9 24.80 16.26 -16.99
C GLU A 9 24.11 17.50 -17.59
N ASP A 10 24.90 18.37 -18.19
CA ASP A 10 24.39 19.57 -18.84
C ASP A 10 23.90 19.25 -20.25
N GLU A 11 22.61 19.47 -20.52
CA GLU A 11 21.96 19.22 -21.82
C GLU A 11 22.63 19.96 -22.99
N ALA A 12 23.32 21.08 -22.72
CA ALA A 12 23.98 21.86 -23.76
C ALA A 12 25.40 21.40 -24.08
N THR A 13 26.08 20.71 -23.16
CA THR A 13 27.51 20.39 -23.28
C THR A 13 27.85 18.91 -23.13
N GLU A 14 26.88 18.04 -22.77
CA GLU A 14 27.06 16.60 -22.48
C GLU A 14 28.20 16.34 -21.49
N LYS A 15 28.49 17.33 -20.65
CA LYS A 15 29.53 17.27 -19.62
C LYS A 15 28.90 17.23 -18.25
N MET A 16 29.55 16.49 -17.35
CA MET A 16 29.17 16.44 -15.94
C MET A 16 29.58 17.76 -15.26
N ILE A 17 28.59 18.49 -14.76
CA ILE A 17 28.77 19.71 -13.99
C ILE A 17 28.39 19.41 -12.53
N ALA A 18 29.22 19.86 -11.58
CA ALA A 18 28.89 19.76 -10.17
C ALA A 18 28.17 21.03 -9.71
N TYR A 19 27.11 20.86 -8.95
CA TYR A 19 26.32 21.92 -8.33
C TYR A 19 26.44 21.81 -6.82
N ARG A 20 26.57 22.95 -6.14
CA ARG A 20 26.54 23.02 -4.68
C ARG A 20 25.66 24.16 -4.23
N GLU A 21 24.70 23.86 -3.36
CA GLU A 21 23.91 24.87 -2.65
C GLU A 21 24.34 24.88 -1.19
N THR A 22 24.71 26.06 -0.67
CA THR A 22 24.93 26.25 0.78
C THR A 22 23.86 27.17 1.34
N THR A 23 23.24 26.72 2.44
CA THR A 23 22.24 27.50 3.19
C THR A 23 22.77 27.75 4.60
N GLU A 24 23.05 29.02 4.88
CA GLU A 24 23.70 29.47 6.12
C GLU A 24 22.89 30.57 6.80
N HIS A 25 22.94 30.63 8.14
CA HIS A 25 22.37 31.76 8.86
C HIS A 25 23.11 33.04 8.49
N MET A 26 22.35 34.10 8.20
CA MET A 26 22.94 35.40 7.95
C MET A 26 23.61 35.92 9.23
N ARG A 27 24.86 36.38 9.11
CA ARG A 27 25.61 36.96 10.22
C ARG A 27 25.45 38.48 10.21
N THR A 28 25.16 39.05 11.38
CA THR A 28 25.13 40.49 11.65
C THR A 28 26.22 40.84 12.67
N ALA A 29 26.58 42.11 12.79
CA ALA A 29 27.59 42.59 13.75
C ALA A 29 27.35 42.13 15.20
N ASP A 30 26.07 41.92 15.58
CA ASP A 30 25.64 41.54 16.93
C ASP A 30 25.29 40.04 17.08
N GLY A 31 25.44 39.20 16.04
CA GLY A 31 25.13 37.76 16.11
C GLY A 31 24.54 37.15 14.83
N PHE A 32 23.58 36.26 14.97
CA PHE A 32 22.83 35.66 13.84
C PHE A 32 21.53 36.43 13.61
N ALA A 33 21.22 36.76 12.36
CA ALA A 33 19.93 37.33 11.99
C ALA A 33 18.87 36.23 11.82
N ASP A 34 17.59 36.63 11.92
CA ASP A 34 16.42 35.80 11.58
C ASP A 34 16.22 35.67 10.06
N ALA A 35 17.32 35.49 9.33
CA ALA A 35 17.34 35.34 7.89
C ALA A 35 18.44 34.34 7.50
N TRP A 36 18.24 33.71 6.33
CA TRP A 36 19.18 32.75 5.78
C TRP A 36 19.69 33.22 4.44
N MET A 37 20.94 32.86 4.13
CA MET A 37 21.58 33.11 2.86
C MET A 37 21.70 31.80 2.10
N VAL A 38 21.11 31.74 0.91
CA VAL A 38 21.19 30.60 -0.01
C VAL A 38 22.15 30.94 -1.13
N ASN A 39 23.27 30.23 -1.19
CA ASN A 39 24.34 30.44 -2.16
C ASN A 39 24.46 29.23 -3.09
N ASN A 40 24.31 29.47 -4.39
CA ASN A 40 24.40 28.44 -5.42
C ASN A 40 25.74 28.56 -6.13
N TYR A 41 26.50 27.47 -6.10
CA TYR A 41 27.79 27.33 -6.73
C TYR A 41 27.72 26.31 -7.86
N VAL A 42 28.53 26.53 -8.89
CA VAL A 42 28.68 25.62 -10.03
C VAL A 42 30.16 25.36 -10.27
N MET A 43 30.50 24.13 -10.65
CA MET A 43 31.86 23.70 -10.99
C MET A 43 31.81 22.95 -12.31
N ARG A 44 32.30 23.58 -13.39
CA ARG A 44 32.21 23.06 -14.78
C ARG A 44 33.42 22.24 -15.22
N ASP A 45 34.61 22.57 -14.72
CA ASP A 45 35.88 21.96 -15.15
C ASP A 45 36.66 21.33 -13.98
N GLY A 46 35.99 21.03 -12.86
CA GLY A 46 36.63 20.37 -11.71
C GLY A 46 37.74 21.19 -11.02
N LYS A 47 37.81 22.52 -11.24
CA LYS A 47 38.85 23.39 -10.67
C LYS A 47 38.39 24.26 -9.51
N THR A 48 37.30 25.01 -9.68
CA THR A 48 36.87 26.00 -8.68
C THR A 48 35.35 26.06 -8.63
N TRP A 49 34.80 26.24 -7.42
CA TRP A 49 33.38 26.56 -7.21
C TRP A 49 33.13 28.03 -7.52
N GLU A 50 32.33 28.30 -8.54
CA GLU A 50 31.93 29.66 -8.92
C GLU A 50 30.55 29.97 -8.33
N LEU A 51 30.43 31.06 -7.58
CA LEU A 51 29.14 31.53 -7.06
C LEU A 51 28.29 32.07 -8.23
N VAL A 52 27.18 31.42 -8.52
CA VAL A 52 26.26 31.80 -9.61
C VAL A 52 25.14 32.69 -9.10
N LYS A 53 24.61 32.38 -7.91
CA LYS A 53 23.44 33.07 -7.36
C LYS A 53 23.55 33.12 -5.84
N SER A 54 23.21 34.27 -5.27
CA SER A 54 23.01 34.43 -3.83
C SER A 54 21.60 35.00 -3.62
N THR A 55 20.80 34.33 -2.80
CA THR A 55 19.38 34.68 -2.55
C THR A 55 19.12 34.76 -1.06
N GLU A 56 18.57 35.88 -0.62
CA GLU A 56 18.15 36.08 0.77
C GLU A 56 16.81 35.40 1.03
N TRP A 57 16.77 34.67 2.13
CA TRP A 57 15.60 34.01 2.65
C TRP A 57 15.18 34.71 3.96
N PRO A 58 14.19 35.61 3.90
CA PRO A 58 13.85 36.52 5.00
C PRO A 58 12.91 35.86 6.04
N TYR A 59 13.13 34.59 6.35
CA TYR A 59 12.37 33.87 7.37
C TYR A 59 13.34 33.31 8.42
N SER A 60 12.87 33.17 9.66
CA SER A 60 13.67 32.65 10.77
C SER A 60 14.07 31.18 10.59
N PHE A 61 13.34 30.43 9.78
CA PHE A 61 13.62 29.02 9.48
C PHE A 61 14.27 28.86 8.10
N PRO A 62 15.08 27.82 7.89
CA PRO A 62 15.70 27.55 6.59
C PRO A 62 14.64 27.04 5.59
N PRO A 63 14.86 27.24 4.27
CA PRO A 63 14.00 26.67 3.22
C PRO A 63 14.07 25.13 3.15
N ILE A 64 14.92 24.50 3.96
CA ILE A 64 15.12 23.05 4.04
C ILE A 64 14.49 22.52 5.33
N CYS A 65 13.63 21.52 5.22
CA CYS A 65 13.12 20.75 6.35
C CYS A 65 13.72 19.34 6.29
N HIS A 66 14.30 18.87 7.39
CA HIS A 66 14.84 17.52 7.51
C HIS A 66 14.24 16.86 8.75
N TRP A 67 14.14 15.54 8.72
CA TRP A 67 13.74 14.70 9.83
C TRP A 67 14.41 13.35 9.67
N GLN A 68 14.38 12.54 10.72
CA GLN A 68 14.96 11.21 10.69
C GLN A 68 14.04 10.22 9.97
N ASN A 69 14.59 9.36 9.13
CA ASN A 69 13.81 8.29 8.50
C ASN A 69 13.45 7.20 9.51
N LEU A 70 14.46 6.72 10.23
CA LEU A 70 14.35 5.82 11.39
C LEU A 70 15.16 6.45 12.54
N PRO A 71 14.77 6.21 13.80
CA PRO A 71 15.41 6.87 14.93
C PRO A 71 16.86 6.40 15.09
N ASP A 72 17.80 7.34 15.05
CA ASP A 72 19.21 7.13 15.35
C ASP A 72 19.72 8.34 16.15
N ALA A 73 20.50 8.11 17.20
CA ALA A 73 21.05 9.20 18.01
C ALA A 73 22.29 9.84 17.36
N GLU A 74 22.98 9.12 16.48
CA GLU A 74 24.25 9.55 15.89
C GLU A 74 24.04 10.33 14.57
N SER A 75 23.06 9.93 13.77
CA SER A 75 22.75 10.53 12.47
C SER A 75 21.61 11.56 12.54
N VAL A 76 21.84 12.74 11.96
CA VAL A 76 20.79 13.77 11.76
C VAL A 76 19.67 13.29 10.82
N TYR A 77 19.99 12.42 9.87
CA TYR A 77 19.03 11.87 8.90
C TYR A 77 18.40 10.55 9.36
N GLY A 78 18.88 10.00 10.48
CA GLY A 78 18.43 8.71 10.97
C GLY A 78 19.06 7.54 10.22
N ASP A 79 18.49 6.35 10.46
CA ASP A 79 18.85 5.11 9.77
C ASP A 79 18.14 4.96 8.42
N SER A 80 18.86 4.38 7.47
CA SER A 80 18.31 4.00 6.17
C SER A 80 17.41 2.77 6.29
N ASP A 81 16.33 2.72 5.49
CA ASP A 81 15.58 1.46 5.33
C ASP A 81 16.38 0.37 4.64
N ILE A 82 17.32 0.78 3.79
CA ILE A 82 18.24 -0.09 3.09
C ILE A 82 19.53 -0.09 3.89
N THR A 83 19.69 -1.09 4.75
CA THR A 83 20.90 -1.31 5.53
C THR A 83 21.96 -2.04 4.70
N GLU A 84 23.22 -1.92 5.11
CA GLU A 84 24.33 -2.64 4.46
C GLU A 84 24.10 -4.16 4.47
N ASP A 85 23.59 -4.70 5.59
CA ASP A 85 23.21 -6.11 5.71
C ASP A 85 22.18 -6.54 4.65
N MET A 86 21.21 -5.68 4.35
CA MET A 86 20.19 -5.97 3.34
C MET A 86 20.80 -6.06 1.93
N ILE A 87 21.77 -5.20 1.64
CA ILE A 87 22.50 -5.20 0.35
C ILE A 87 23.31 -6.50 0.23
N VAL A 88 24.02 -6.90 1.27
CA VAL A 88 24.82 -8.14 1.29
C VAL A 88 23.94 -9.37 1.02
N ILE A 89 22.77 -9.45 1.65
CA ILE A 89 21.82 -10.55 1.42
C ILE A 89 21.25 -10.51 0.00
N GLN A 90 20.90 -9.32 -0.50
CA GLN A 90 20.40 -9.16 -1.86
C GLN A 90 21.44 -9.62 -2.91
N ASP A 91 22.70 -9.27 -2.71
CA ASP A 91 23.80 -9.70 -3.58
C ASP A 91 24.02 -11.21 -3.51
N ALA A 92 23.90 -11.81 -2.32
CA ALA A 92 23.94 -13.27 -2.17
C ALA A 92 22.79 -13.97 -2.91
N ILE A 93 21.56 -13.42 -2.82
CA ILE A 93 20.40 -13.92 -3.57
C ILE A 93 20.67 -13.84 -5.07
N ASN A 94 21.12 -12.69 -5.57
CA ASN A 94 21.45 -12.48 -6.98
C ASN A 94 22.53 -13.46 -7.45
N PHE A 95 23.56 -13.70 -6.64
CA PHE A 95 24.65 -14.62 -6.93
C PHE A 95 24.15 -16.08 -7.03
N VAL A 96 23.36 -16.54 -6.06
CA VAL A 96 22.81 -17.90 -6.05
C VAL A 96 21.85 -18.10 -7.23
N ALA A 97 20.95 -17.14 -7.47
CA ALA A 97 20.01 -17.17 -8.58
C ALA A 97 20.73 -17.21 -9.94
N SER A 98 21.78 -16.41 -10.12
CA SER A 98 22.61 -16.40 -11.32
C SER A 98 23.32 -17.74 -11.54
N ASN A 99 23.85 -18.35 -10.48
CA ASN A 99 24.45 -19.68 -10.56
C ASN A 99 23.43 -20.76 -10.93
N VAL A 100 22.23 -20.73 -10.33
CA VAL A 100 21.12 -21.63 -10.68
C VAL A 100 20.76 -21.49 -12.15
N GLN A 101 20.60 -20.27 -12.66
CA GLN A 101 20.33 -20.03 -14.09
C GLN A 101 21.46 -20.55 -14.98
N ARG A 102 22.71 -20.37 -14.56
CA ARG A 102 23.88 -20.85 -15.31
C ARG A 102 23.92 -22.38 -15.38
N ILE A 103 23.60 -23.08 -14.28
CA ILE A 103 23.48 -24.54 -14.25
C ILE A 103 22.39 -25.01 -15.22
N ILE A 104 21.19 -24.41 -15.15
CA ILE A 104 20.09 -24.71 -16.07
C ILE A 104 20.53 -24.51 -17.52
N ARG A 105 21.18 -23.38 -17.82
CA ARG A 105 21.68 -23.10 -19.18
C ARG A 105 22.67 -24.15 -19.68
N TYR A 106 23.60 -24.62 -18.84
CA TYR A 106 24.56 -25.64 -19.24
C TYR A 106 23.92 -27.02 -19.44
N HIS A 107 22.92 -27.37 -18.65
CA HIS A 107 22.27 -28.67 -18.72
C HIS A 107 21.06 -28.73 -19.65
N ALA A 108 20.53 -27.59 -20.09
CA ALA A 108 19.51 -27.50 -21.14
C ALA A 108 20.01 -27.99 -22.50
N HIS A 109 21.34 -28.02 -22.70
CA HIS A 109 21.99 -28.56 -23.89
C HIS A 109 22.96 -29.68 -23.47
N PRO A 110 22.47 -30.90 -23.18
CA PRO A 110 23.31 -31.98 -22.69
C PRO A 110 24.38 -32.32 -23.72
N LYS A 111 25.61 -32.49 -23.24
CA LYS A 111 26.73 -32.87 -24.10
C LYS A 111 26.79 -34.39 -24.21
N THR A 112 26.74 -34.90 -25.43
CA THR A 112 26.93 -36.33 -25.66
C THR A 112 28.42 -36.64 -25.58
N TRP A 113 28.76 -37.64 -24.78
CA TRP A 113 30.10 -38.20 -24.70
C TRP A 113 30.05 -39.69 -25.01
N GLY A 114 31.16 -40.25 -25.43
CA GLY A 114 31.25 -41.70 -25.51
C GLY A 114 32.66 -42.22 -25.40
N ARG A 115 32.75 -43.49 -25.07
CA ARG A 115 33.96 -44.26 -24.84
C ARG A 115 34.09 -45.30 -25.94
N GLY A 116 35.32 -45.55 -26.41
CA GLY A 116 35.59 -46.59 -27.41
C GLY A 116 35.47 -46.14 -28.88
N PHE A 117 35.37 -44.84 -29.15
CA PHE A 117 35.52 -44.31 -30.51
C PHE A 117 36.98 -44.45 -30.98
N SER A 118 37.19 -44.98 -32.19
CA SER A 118 38.52 -44.97 -32.80
C SER A 118 38.88 -43.54 -33.20
N THR A 119 40.17 -43.19 -33.11
CA THR A 119 40.73 -41.84 -33.31
C THR A 119 40.59 -41.29 -34.74
N ALA A 120 39.82 -41.95 -35.61
CA ALA A 120 39.77 -41.68 -37.04
C ALA A 120 38.34 -41.32 -37.47
N GLY A 121 38.11 -40.02 -37.67
CA GLY A 121 36.95 -39.49 -38.36
C GLY A 121 35.99 -38.69 -37.48
N THR A 122 35.54 -37.56 -38.01
CA THR A 122 34.35 -36.84 -37.52
C THR A 122 33.20 -37.83 -37.36
N ALA A 123 32.76 -38.07 -36.13
CA ALA A 123 31.54 -38.82 -35.89
C ALA A 123 30.40 -38.11 -36.64
N SER A 124 29.74 -38.82 -37.55
CA SER A 124 28.59 -38.28 -38.27
C SER A 124 27.40 -38.32 -37.30
N TRP A 125 26.77 -37.17 -37.10
CA TRP A 125 25.61 -37.00 -36.24
C TRP A 125 24.49 -36.42 -37.10
N GLY A 126 23.55 -37.27 -37.55
CA GLY A 126 22.40 -36.90 -38.37
C GLY A 126 21.11 -37.59 -37.90
N ALA A 127 19.95 -37.07 -38.31
CA ALA A 127 18.64 -37.57 -37.87
C ALA A 127 18.36 -39.03 -38.29
N ASP A 128 19.01 -39.50 -39.35
CA ASP A 128 18.91 -40.87 -39.88
C ASP A 128 20.22 -41.67 -39.76
N GLU A 129 21.19 -41.17 -38.98
CA GLU A 129 22.51 -41.80 -38.87
C GLU A 129 22.63 -42.63 -37.58
N MET A 130 23.05 -43.89 -37.72
CA MET A 130 23.30 -44.79 -36.60
C MET A 130 24.76 -44.70 -36.16
N VAL A 131 25.00 -44.19 -34.94
CA VAL A 131 26.36 -44.08 -34.39
C VAL A 131 26.86 -45.46 -33.95
N THR A 132 27.79 -46.04 -34.71
CA THR A 132 28.39 -47.35 -34.41
C THR A 132 29.74 -47.21 -33.69
N ILE A 133 29.95 -47.99 -32.63
CA ILE A 133 31.21 -48.01 -31.86
C ILE A 133 31.85 -49.41 -31.99
N ASN A 134 33.13 -49.47 -32.36
CA ASN A 134 33.84 -50.73 -32.65
C ASN A 134 34.74 -51.24 -31.49
N GLY A 135 34.43 -50.89 -30.24
CA GLY A 135 35.16 -51.33 -29.05
C GLY A 135 34.32 -52.22 -28.14
N ALA A 136 34.93 -53.23 -27.51
CA ALA A 136 34.24 -54.17 -26.60
C ALA A 136 33.52 -53.47 -25.42
N ASP A 137 34.00 -52.30 -25.00
CA ASP A 137 33.40 -51.45 -23.95
C ASP A 137 32.84 -50.12 -24.51
N GLY A 138 32.38 -50.11 -25.76
CA GLY A 138 31.88 -48.92 -26.44
C GLY A 138 30.56 -48.41 -25.86
N THR A 139 30.50 -47.16 -25.40
CA THR A 139 29.26 -46.54 -24.90
C THR A 139 29.11 -45.11 -25.38
N ILE A 140 27.87 -44.69 -25.63
CA ILE A 140 27.47 -43.30 -25.86
C ILE A 140 26.46 -42.94 -24.78
N GLN A 141 26.69 -41.85 -24.07
CA GLN A 141 25.79 -41.34 -23.04
C GLN A 141 25.71 -39.82 -23.12
N ASN A 142 24.56 -39.28 -22.72
CA ASN A 142 24.42 -37.85 -22.52
C ASN A 142 24.92 -37.46 -21.13
N LEU A 143 25.73 -36.42 -21.06
CA LEU A 143 26.10 -35.76 -19.81
C LEU A 143 24.94 -34.85 -19.39
N GLU A 144 23.96 -35.46 -18.74
CA GLU A 144 22.81 -34.77 -18.17
C GLU A 144 22.98 -34.53 -16.67
N MET A 145 22.26 -33.53 -16.15
CA MET A 145 22.21 -33.28 -14.72
C MET A 145 21.40 -34.41 -14.07
N ARG A 146 22.04 -35.18 -13.17
CA ARG A 146 21.35 -36.23 -12.41
C ARG A 146 20.64 -35.73 -11.16
N THR A 147 21.05 -34.59 -10.63
CA THR A 147 20.50 -34.02 -9.39
C THR A 147 19.39 -33.03 -9.74
N ASP A 148 18.32 -33.02 -8.96
CA ASP A 148 17.34 -31.94 -9.01
C ASP A 148 17.92 -30.72 -8.27
N LEU A 149 17.78 -29.53 -8.85
CA LEU A 149 18.36 -28.30 -8.30
C LEU A 149 17.65 -27.82 -7.00
N ALA A 150 16.99 -28.74 -6.30
CA ALA A 150 16.13 -28.53 -5.14
C ALA A 150 16.91 -27.91 -3.98
N SER A 151 18.11 -28.40 -3.67
CA SER A 151 18.93 -27.83 -2.58
C SER A 151 19.30 -26.36 -2.82
N SER A 152 19.61 -25.98 -4.08
CA SER A 152 19.89 -24.59 -4.44
C SER A 152 18.63 -23.72 -4.41
N ARG A 153 17.47 -24.28 -4.79
CA ARG A 153 16.19 -23.59 -4.69
C ARG A 153 15.79 -23.35 -3.23
N GLU A 154 15.94 -24.35 -2.36
CA GLU A 154 15.66 -24.21 -0.92
C GLU A 154 16.59 -23.20 -0.25
N PHE A 155 17.88 -23.19 -0.60
CA PHE A 155 18.80 -22.16 -0.10
C PHE A 155 18.41 -20.75 -0.56
N LEU A 156 17.94 -20.60 -1.81
CA LEU A 156 17.42 -19.33 -2.31
C LEU A 156 16.18 -18.88 -1.53
N HIS A 157 15.24 -19.80 -1.22
CA HIS A 157 14.08 -19.48 -0.38
C HIS A 157 14.48 -19.10 1.05
N TYR A 158 15.47 -19.77 1.63
CA TYR A 158 16.02 -19.41 2.93
C TYR A 158 16.59 -17.99 2.93
N LEU A 159 17.45 -17.64 1.95
CA LEU A 159 17.98 -16.28 1.82
C LEU A 159 16.87 -15.24 1.64
N ARG A 160 15.83 -15.57 0.88
CA ARG A 160 14.65 -14.70 0.74
C ARG A 160 13.94 -14.48 2.08
N GLY A 161 13.75 -15.53 2.87
CA GLY A 161 13.16 -15.42 4.22
C GLY A 161 13.96 -14.49 5.11
N VAL A 162 15.28 -14.64 5.15
CA VAL A 162 16.19 -13.77 5.92
C VAL A 162 16.08 -12.30 5.47
N LEU A 163 15.93 -12.05 4.16
CA LEU A 163 15.72 -10.69 3.64
C LEU A 163 14.43 -10.05 4.18
N PHE A 164 13.32 -10.82 4.20
CA PHE A 164 12.04 -10.36 4.75
C PHE A 164 12.14 -10.08 6.25
N ASP A 165 12.84 -10.93 7.01
CA ASP A 165 13.07 -10.75 8.44
C ASP A 165 13.87 -9.47 8.74
N ILE A 166 15.00 -9.25 8.05
CA ILE A 166 15.85 -8.06 8.24
C ILE A 166 15.10 -6.77 7.84
N SER A 167 14.36 -6.82 6.73
CA SER A 167 13.60 -5.65 6.25
C SER A 167 12.37 -5.33 7.11
N ARG A 168 12.02 -6.19 8.06
CA ARG A 168 10.80 -6.12 8.89
C ARG A 168 9.55 -6.12 8.02
N THR A 169 9.55 -6.95 6.97
CA THR A 169 8.43 -7.08 6.03
C THR A 169 7.92 -8.52 5.98
N VAL A 170 6.64 -8.68 5.66
CA VAL A 170 6.00 -10.00 5.66
C VAL A 170 6.20 -10.70 4.32
N ASP A 171 6.69 -11.95 4.37
CA ASP A 171 6.68 -12.83 3.21
C ASP A 171 5.30 -13.45 2.99
N ILE A 172 4.48 -12.79 2.16
CA ILE A 172 3.13 -13.26 1.80
C ILE A 172 3.16 -14.60 1.06
N ALA A 173 4.19 -14.84 0.25
CA ALA A 173 4.30 -16.05 -0.54
C ALA A 173 4.64 -17.28 0.32
N ALA A 174 5.19 -17.08 1.53
CA ALA A 174 5.34 -18.15 2.51
C ALA A 174 4.02 -18.49 3.25
N MET A 175 2.97 -17.68 3.14
CA MET A 175 1.74 -17.79 3.93
C MET A 175 0.45 -17.89 3.09
N THR A 176 0.55 -18.19 1.80
CA THR A 176 -0.59 -18.21 0.86
C THR A 176 -1.75 -19.10 1.31
N ASP A 177 -1.47 -20.22 1.97
CA ASP A 177 -2.49 -21.17 2.42
C ASP A 177 -3.33 -20.66 3.59
N LYS A 178 -2.85 -19.62 4.29
CA LYS A 178 -3.50 -19.10 5.51
C LYS A 178 -4.29 -17.82 5.25
N LEU A 179 -4.02 -17.10 4.16
CA LEU A 179 -4.60 -15.78 3.88
C LEU A 179 -6.14 -15.77 3.82
N GLY A 180 -6.77 -16.83 3.30
CA GLY A 180 -8.22 -16.87 3.12
C GLY A 180 -9.05 -17.01 4.40
N ALA A 181 -8.42 -17.28 5.54
CA ALA A 181 -9.10 -17.48 6.83
C ALA A 181 -8.51 -16.63 7.97
N MET A 182 -7.61 -15.68 7.69
CA MET A 182 -7.05 -14.83 8.73
C MET A 182 -8.08 -13.79 9.17
N THR A 183 -8.34 -13.72 10.47
CA THR A 183 -9.08 -12.61 11.08
C THR A 183 -8.24 -11.33 11.01
N ASN A 184 -8.89 -10.17 11.17
CA ASN A 184 -8.18 -8.88 11.26
C ASN A 184 -7.10 -8.87 12.37
N PHE A 185 -7.34 -9.58 13.47
CA PHE A 185 -6.35 -9.78 14.52
C PHE A 185 -5.14 -10.60 14.04
N ALA A 186 -5.37 -11.71 13.32
CA ALA A 186 -4.30 -12.55 12.80
C ALA A 186 -3.45 -11.79 11.75
N LEU A 187 -4.07 -10.95 10.93
CA LEU A 187 -3.35 -10.04 10.03
C LEU A 187 -2.50 -9.02 10.81
N ARG A 188 -3.02 -8.41 11.87
CA ARG A 188 -2.24 -7.50 12.73
C ARG A 188 -1.04 -8.17 13.39
N VAL A 189 -1.21 -9.40 13.87
CA VAL A 189 -0.10 -10.17 14.47
C VAL A 189 0.96 -10.49 13.41
N LEU A 190 0.54 -10.87 12.20
CA LEU A 190 1.45 -11.14 11.09
C LEU A 190 2.26 -9.90 10.69
N TYR A 191 1.60 -8.74 10.59
CA TYR A 191 2.23 -7.48 10.24
C TYR A 191 2.80 -6.70 11.43
N LYS A 192 2.82 -7.27 12.65
CA LYS A 192 3.18 -6.53 13.88
C LYS A 192 4.49 -5.77 13.74
N ASP A 193 5.51 -6.43 13.23
CA ASP A 193 6.84 -5.85 13.11
C ASP A 193 6.89 -4.71 12.06
N ALA A 194 6.19 -4.88 10.94
CA ALA A 194 6.04 -3.84 9.93
C ALA A 194 5.21 -2.65 10.43
N LEU A 195 4.16 -2.91 11.22
CA LEU A 195 3.32 -1.89 11.84
C LEU A 195 4.09 -1.08 12.88
N ASP A 196 4.93 -1.73 13.69
CA ASP A 196 5.80 -1.04 14.66
C ASP A 196 6.81 -0.14 13.94
N LYS A 197 7.41 -0.63 12.84
CA LYS A 197 8.30 0.19 11.99
C LYS A 197 7.54 1.39 11.40
N LEU A 198 6.32 1.17 10.93
CA LEU A 198 5.46 2.22 10.39
C LEU A 198 5.10 3.27 11.45
N GLU A 199 4.79 2.85 12.68
CA GLU A 199 4.44 3.75 13.78
C GLU A 199 5.61 4.67 14.15
N SER A 200 6.83 4.12 14.28
CA SER A 200 8.05 4.91 14.47
C SER A 200 8.24 5.95 13.37
N LYS A 201 7.99 5.58 12.10
CA LYS A 201 8.03 6.52 10.98
C LYS A 201 6.94 7.58 11.07
N ARG A 202 5.71 7.21 11.43
CA ARG A 202 4.59 8.15 11.58
C ARG A 202 4.86 9.21 12.64
N LEU A 203 5.58 8.86 13.71
CA LEU A 203 6.00 9.84 14.73
C LEU A 203 7.02 10.84 14.16
N LEU A 204 8.08 10.35 13.50
CA LEU A 204 9.13 11.20 12.94
C LEU A 204 8.62 12.07 11.78
N TYR A 205 7.89 11.46 10.85
CA TYR A 205 7.31 12.15 9.68
C TYR A 205 6.14 13.04 10.08
N GLY A 206 5.37 12.69 11.11
CA GLY A 206 4.25 13.51 11.59
C GLY A 206 4.72 14.89 12.04
N TRP A 207 5.84 14.96 12.75
CA TRP A 207 6.49 16.23 13.06
C TRP A 207 6.94 16.97 11.79
N GLY A 208 7.64 16.28 10.87
CA GLY A 208 8.13 16.87 9.62
C GLY A 208 7.02 17.43 8.73
N LEU A 209 5.93 16.71 8.55
CA LEU A 209 4.76 17.14 7.78
C LEU A 209 4.07 18.35 8.40
N SER A 210 3.92 18.35 9.73
CA SER A 210 3.37 19.49 10.46
C SER A 210 4.25 20.72 10.29
N GLU A 211 5.57 20.57 10.40
CA GLU A 211 6.53 21.66 10.25
C GLU A 211 6.56 22.21 8.82
N ILE A 212 6.50 21.35 7.80
CA ILE A 212 6.35 21.76 6.41
C ILE A 212 5.08 22.58 6.23
N ASN A 213 3.95 22.09 6.72
CA ASN A 213 2.67 22.80 6.59
C ASN A 213 2.71 24.16 7.30
N ARG A 214 3.28 24.22 8.52
CA ARG A 214 3.49 25.47 9.26
C ARG A 214 4.30 26.48 8.45
N ARG A 215 5.41 26.04 7.85
CA ARG A 215 6.26 26.89 7.00
C ARG A 215 5.50 27.36 5.76
N CYS A 216 4.77 26.48 5.08
CA CYS A 216 3.94 26.84 3.94
C CYS A 216 2.88 27.89 4.28
N LEU A 217 2.23 27.78 5.44
CA LEU A 217 1.25 28.76 5.91
C LEU A 217 1.91 30.13 6.18
N LEU A 218 3.10 30.14 6.78
CA LEU A 218 3.87 31.38 6.98
C LEU A 218 4.29 32.02 5.65
N LEU A 219 4.71 31.22 4.67
CA LEU A 219 5.01 31.70 3.31
C LEU A 219 3.78 32.27 2.59
N ALA A 220 2.58 31.76 2.91
CA ALA A 220 1.31 32.28 2.42
C ALA A 220 0.83 33.53 3.18
N GLY A 221 1.57 34.00 4.18
CA GLY A 221 1.21 35.15 5.02
C GLY A 221 0.18 34.84 6.11
N ILE A 222 -0.12 33.57 6.37
CA ILE A 222 -1.02 33.13 7.43
C ILE A 222 -0.19 32.85 8.67
N ALA A 223 -0.32 33.73 9.68
CA ALA A 223 0.33 33.54 10.96
C ALA A 223 -0.30 32.32 11.68
N THR A 224 0.51 31.30 11.92
CA THR A 224 0.12 30.14 12.71
C THR A 224 1.29 29.65 13.54
N ASP A 225 1.00 29.26 14.77
CA ASP A 225 1.98 28.64 15.66
C ASP A 225 2.09 27.14 15.43
N THR A 226 1.09 26.53 14.77
CA THR A 226 1.02 25.08 14.53
C THR A 226 0.77 24.76 13.05
N GLY A 227 1.29 23.62 12.62
CA GLY A 227 1.04 23.07 11.27
C GLY A 227 -0.27 22.30 11.13
N GLY A 228 -1.15 22.33 12.12
CA GLY A 228 -2.31 21.45 12.22
C GLY A 228 -1.99 20.07 12.79
N ALA A 229 -2.91 19.13 12.60
CA ALA A 229 -2.79 17.75 13.08
C ALA A 229 -2.67 16.79 11.89
N VAL A 230 -1.71 15.86 11.98
CA VAL A 230 -1.55 14.80 11.00
C VAL A 230 -2.43 13.62 11.40
N VAL A 231 -3.35 13.23 10.52
CA VAL A 231 -4.25 12.09 10.74
C VAL A 231 -3.74 10.91 9.93
N TRP A 232 -3.45 9.80 10.61
CA TRP A 232 -3.00 8.56 9.99
C TRP A 232 -4.13 7.53 10.00
N PRO A 233 -4.66 7.11 8.83
CA PRO A 233 -5.65 6.05 8.79
C PRO A 233 -5.02 4.70 9.16
N ASP A 234 -5.87 3.73 9.50
CA ASP A 234 -5.42 2.35 9.69
C ASP A 234 -4.81 1.82 8.38
N PRO A 235 -3.55 1.35 8.39
CA PRO A 235 -2.91 0.84 7.18
C PRO A 235 -3.45 -0.52 6.74
N LEU A 236 -4.16 -1.26 7.61
CA LEU A 236 -4.68 -2.58 7.27
C LEU A 236 -6.06 -2.50 6.62
N PRO A 237 -6.40 -3.46 5.74
CA PRO A 237 -7.76 -3.61 5.24
C PRO A 237 -8.74 -3.80 6.41
N SER A 238 -9.88 -3.15 6.34
CA SER A 238 -11.00 -3.40 7.24
C SER A 238 -12.01 -4.36 6.62
N ASP A 239 -12.51 -5.30 7.41
CA ASP A 239 -13.70 -6.06 7.02
C ASP A 239 -14.95 -5.26 7.40
N THR A 240 -15.61 -4.70 6.38
CA THR A 240 -16.81 -3.89 6.54
C THR A 240 -17.98 -4.64 7.18
N VAL A 241 -18.01 -5.98 7.04
CA VAL A 241 -19.03 -6.88 7.61
C VAL A 241 -18.78 -7.14 9.08
N GLU A 242 -17.52 -7.41 9.49
CA GLU A 242 -17.18 -7.52 10.92
C GLU A 242 -17.47 -6.21 11.65
N GLN A 243 -17.02 -5.09 11.10
CA GLN A 243 -17.33 -3.77 11.66
C GLN A 243 -18.83 -3.48 11.72
N ALA A 244 -19.67 -4.13 10.90
CA ALA A 244 -21.11 -3.88 10.87
C ALA A 244 -21.80 -4.67 11.97
N LYS A 245 -21.32 -5.89 12.21
CA LYS A 245 -21.76 -6.73 13.32
C LYS A 245 -21.35 -6.13 14.66
N GLU A 246 -20.11 -5.64 14.79
CA GLU A 246 -19.65 -4.93 16.00
C GLU A 246 -20.55 -3.73 16.30
N LEU A 247 -20.76 -2.86 15.31
CA LEU A 247 -21.63 -1.69 15.46
C LEU A 247 -23.09 -2.06 15.78
N GLN A 248 -23.59 -3.17 15.22
CA GLN A 248 -24.94 -3.67 15.52
C GLN A 248 -25.06 -4.16 16.97
N ILE A 249 -24.01 -4.81 17.49
CA ILE A 249 -23.93 -5.22 18.90
C ILE A 249 -23.88 -3.99 19.79
N ASP A 250 -23.02 -3.02 19.49
CA ASP A 250 -22.87 -1.77 20.27
C ASP A 250 -24.17 -0.96 20.31
N LEU A 251 -24.89 -0.86 19.19
CA LEU A 251 -26.21 -0.22 19.12
C LEU A 251 -27.27 -1.02 19.89
N GLY A 252 -27.18 -2.35 19.91
CA GLY A 252 -28.08 -3.23 20.64
C GLY A 252 -27.87 -3.18 22.16
N GLU A 253 -26.63 -3.02 22.61
CA GLU A 253 -26.26 -2.84 24.02
C GLU A 253 -26.42 -1.39 24.51
N GLY A 254 -26.62 -0.45 23.58
CA GLY A 254 -26.79 0.97 23.89
C GLY A 254 -25.49 1.71 24.24
N LEU A 255 -24.34 1.15 23.85
CA LEU A 255 -23.02 1.75 24.06
C LEU A 255 -22.78 2.94 23.13
N VAL A 256 -23.42 2.95 21.96
CA VAL A 256 -23.23 3.95 20.92
C VAL A 256 -24.60 4.42 20.40
N ASP A 257 -24.73 5.70 20.06
CA ASP A 257 -25.93 6.25 19.42
C ASP A 257 -25.85 6.14 17.88
N LYS A 258 -27.00 6.28 17.21
CA LYS A 258 -27.05 6.20 15.74
C LYS A 258 -26.21 7.26 15.05
N GLN A 259 -26.02 8.42 15.71
CA GLN A 259 -25.20 9.51 15.20
C GLN A 259 -23.72 9.15 15.20
N THR A 260 -23.16 8.71 16.33
CA THR A 260 -21.74 8.30 16.43
C THR A 260 -21.47 7.09 15.54
N ALA A 261 -22.42 6.16 15.44
CA ALA A 261 -22.34 5.02 14.53
C ALA A 261 -22.27 5.43 13.05
N SER A 262 -23.02 6.46 12.65
CA SER A 262 -23.02 7.00 11.29
C SER A 262 -21.70 7.73 10.97
N THR A 263 -21.21 8.55 11.90
CA THR A 263 -19.93 9.26 11.76
C THR A 263 -18.74 8.30 11.71
N LEU A 264 -18.72 7.24 12.53
CA LEU A 264 -17.69 6.20 12.49
C LEU A 264 -17.61 5.48 11.14
N ARG A 265 -18.74 5.41 10.43
CA ARG A 265 -18.83 4.85 9.08
C ARG A 265 -18.49 5.85 7.96
N GLY A 266 -18.17 7.09 8.32
CA GLY A 266 -17.88 8.16 7.37
C GLY A 266 -19.12 8.72 6.68
N TYR A 267 -20.31 8.45 7.20
CA TYR A 267 -21.54 9.09 6.73
C TYR A 267 -21.74 10.42 7.46
N ASP A 268 -22.23 11.41 6.72
CA ASP A 268 -22.71 12.66 7.32
C ASP A 268 -24.07 12.44 7.97
N TRP A 269 -24.11 12.54 9.30
CA TRP A 269 -25.33 12.30 10.08
C TRP A 269 -26.43 13.29 9.76
N GLU A 270 -26.12 14.56 9.48
CA GLU A 270 -27.15 15.56 9.19
C GLU A 270 -27.92 15.17 7.92
N THR A 271 -27.17 14.78 6.88
CA THR A 271 -27.74 14.28 5.63
C THR A 271 -28.52 12.97 5.83
N VAL A 272 -28.03 12.05 6.66
CA VAL A 272 -28.70 10.75 6.92
C VAL A 272 -29.97 10.94 7.75
N SER A 273 -29.94 11.76 8.80
CA SER A 273 -31.09 12.04 9.65
C SER A 273 -32.22 12.69 8.85
N ALA A 274 -31.90 13.64 7.97
CA ALA A 274 -32.89 14.28 7.10
C ALA A 274 -33.60 13.26 6.18
N ARG A 275 -32.85 12.32 5.59
CA ARG A 275 -33.42 11.24 4.76
C ARG A 275 -34.27 10.28 5.58
N LEU A 276 -33.83 9.92 6.79
CA LEU A 276 -34.59 9.04 7.67
C LEU A 276 -35.90 9.67 8.14
N ASP A 277 -35.91 10.98 8.39
CA ASP A 277 -37.13 11.69 8.76
C ASP A 277 -38.08 11.85 7.57
N GLU A 278 -37.56 12.04 6.35
CA GLU A 278 -38.34 11.99 5.11
C GLU A 278 -38.95 10.59 4.86
N GLU A 279 -38.17 9.53 5.05
CA GLU A 279 -38.66 8.14 4.97
C GLU A 279 -39.75 7.86 6.01
N LYS A 280 -39.57 8.27 7.27
CA LYS A 280 -40.60 8.12 8.30
C LYS A 280 -41.87 8.92 8.00
N ALA A 281 -41.73 10.13 7.47
CA ALA A 281 -42.88 10.95 7.09
C ALA A 281 -43.67 10.30 5.94
N ASN A 282 -42.97 9.72 4.96
CA ASN A 282 -43.57 8.98 3.86
C ASN A 282 -44.24 7.67 4.33
N ASP A 283 -43.59 6.90 5.21
CA ASP A 283 -44.15 5.68 5.80
C ASP A 283 -45.38 5.96 6.67
N THR A 284 -45.36 7.03 7.45
CA THR A 284 -46.52 7.46 8.26
C THR A 284 -47.68 7.87 7.36
N THR A 285 -47.39 8.57 6.25
CA THR A 285 -48.40 8.97 5.28
C THR A 285 -49.03 7.77 4.56
N LEU A 286 -48.22 6.76 4.21
CA LEU A 286 -48.69 5.51 3.62
C LEU A 286 -49.49 4.67 4.63
N GLY A 287 -49.00 4.59 5.86
CA GLY A 287 -49.66 3.91 6.98
C GLY A 287 -51.03 4.51 7.28
N ASP A 288 -51.12 5.84 7.37
CA ASP A 288 -52.38 6.57 7.55
C ASP A 288 -53.34 6.39 6.36
N GLN A 289 -52.83 6.34 5.12
CA GLN A 289 -53.64 6.08 3.93
C GLN A 289 -54.19 4.64 3.91
N LEU A 290 -53.38 3.65 4.32
CA LEU A 290 -53.81 2.25 4.46
C LEU A 290 -54.80 2.08 5.61
N LEU A 291 -54.59 2.76 6.74
CA LEU A 291 -55.51 2.72 7.87
C LEU A 291 -56.86 3.36 7.50
N ARG A 292 -56.85 4.49 6.79
CA ARG A 292 -58.07 5.11 6.26
C ARG A 292 -58.74 4.25 5.19
N ALA A 293 -58.00 3.56 4.34
CA ALA A 293 -58.56 2.61 3.37
C ALA A 293 -59.18 1.39 4.06
N PHE A 294 -58.59 0.92 5.17
CA PHE A 294 -59.11 -0.16 6.00
C PHE A 294 -60.37 0.27 6.78
N GLU A 295 -60.35 1.46 7.40
CA GLU A 295 -61.52 2.03 8.08
C GLU A 295 -62.68 2.30 7.12
N ASN A 296 -62.39 2.82 5.92
CA ASN A 296 -63.40 3.01 4.87
C ASN A 296 -63.86 1.70 4.23
N GLY A 297 -63.03 0.64 4.24
CA GLY A 297 -63.39 -0.71 3.78
C GLY A 297 -64.22 -1.52 4.79
N GLY A 298 -64.11 -1.21 6.09
CA GLY A 298 -64.90 -1.83 7.16
C GLY A 298 -66.37 -1.41 7.17
N ALA A 299 -66.75 -0.35 6.45
CA ALA A 299 -68.11 0.17 6.38
C ALA A 299 -68.91 -0.28 5.14
N ALA A 300 -68.35 -1.14 4.28
CA ALA A 300 -69.03 -1.67 3.09
C ALA A 300 -69.69 -3.07 3.30
N GLY A 301 -69.66 -3.59 4.54
CA GLY A 301 -70.22 -4.91 4.88
C GLY A 301 -71.66 -4.89 5.43
N SER A 302 -72.23 -3.72 5.73
CA SER A 302 -73.58 -3.59 6.32
C SER A 302 -74.64 -3.08 5.34
N THR A 303 -74.27 -2.39 4.26
CA THR A 303 -75.23 -1.82 3.30
C THR A 303 -75.75 -2.86 2.30
N VAL A 304 -74.95 -3.88 1.95
CA VAL A 304 -75.37 -4.97 1.04
C VAL A 304 -76.42 -5.90 1.69
N ARG A 305 -76.52 -5.91 3.03
CA ARG A 305 -77.48 -6.76 3.77
C ARG A 305 -78.85 -6.11 3.97
N GLN A 306 -78.97 -4.79 3.80
CA GLN A 306 -80.25 -4.08 3.86
C GLN A 306 -80.95 -4.03 2.50
N GLU A 307 -80.21 -3.81 1.40
CA GLU A 307 -80.80 -3.84 0.04
C GLU A 307 -81.29 -5.24 -0.39
N GLN A 308 -80.74 -6.32 0.19
CA GLN A 308 -81.25 -7.69 -0.05
C GLN A 308 -82.42 -8.09 0.86
N ARG A 309 -82.66 -7.37 1.97
CA ARG A 309 -83.85 -7.59 2.82
C ARG A 309 -85.07 -6.82 2.28
N GLU A 310 -84.89 -5.59 1.81
CA GLU A 310 -85.99 -4.80 1.24
C GLU A 310 -86.49 -5.38 -0.10
N ARG A 311 -85.61 -5.98 -0.91
CA ARG A 311 -86.04 -6.71 -2.13
C ARG A 311 -86.72 -8.05 -1.88
N GLN A 312 -86.63 -8.59 -0.66
CA GLN A 312 -87.25 -9.87 -0.31
C GLN A 312 -88.64 -9.66 0.33
N ASP A 313 -88.85 -8.53 1.02
CA ASP A 313 -90.15 -8.15 1.59
C ASP A 313 -91.11 -7.56 0.53
N ASP A 314 -90.61 -6.91 -0.54
CA ASP A 314 -91.43 -6.44 -1.67
C ASP A 314 -91.90 -7.57 -2.60
N MET A 315 -91.39 -8.79 -2.45
CA MET A 315 -91.79 -9.96 -3.25
C MET A 315 -92.84 -10.85 -2.57
N GLU A 316 -93.17 -10.60 -1.29
CA GLU A 316 -94.19 -11.35 -0.53
C GLU A 316 -95.55 -10.64 -0.43
N THR A 317 -95.71 -9.43 -1.01
CA THR A 317 -96.97 -8.68 -0.96
C THR A 317 -97.79 -8.66 -2.27
N ASP A 318 -97.35 -9.32 -3.34
CA ASP A 318 -98.07 -9.37 -4.64
C ASP A 318 -98.61 -10.78 -5.02
N VAL A 319 -98.97 -11.58 -4.01
CA VAL A 319 -99.77 -12.82 -4.20
C VAL A 319 -100.87 -12.90 -3.15
N THR A 320 -101.87 -12.02 -3.25
CA THR A 320 -103.25 -12.31 -2.82
C THR A 320 -104.25 -11.42 -3.56
N VAL A 321 -105.14 -12.10 -4.31
CA VAL A 321 -106.30 -11.65 -5.13
C VAL A 321 -105.99 -11.31 -6.59
#